data_AF-A0A9D7RPC6-F1
#
_entry.id   AF-A0A9D7RPC6-F1
#
_cell.length_a   1.000
_cell.length_b   1.000
_cell.length_c   1.000
_cell.angle_alpha   90.00
_cell.angle_beta   90.00
_cell.angle_gamma   90.00
#
_symmetry.space_group_name_H-M   'P 1'
#
loop_
_entity.id
_entity.type
_entity.pdbx_description
1 polymer ?
#
loop_
_entity_poly.entity_id
_entity_poly.type
_entity_poly.pdbx_seq_one_letter_code
_entity_poly.pdbx_strand_id
1 'polypeptide(L)'
;MVRRYTVLAALFLSHLSPAQVQLPGFAPQDTVTMPCPQDTSILIRGYQGWEAYQTTDDAWYGPRDTTRCFDLWRLWGTYPYPSILVDQIAPGKPVFLRARYDDDNVLPLGTNNQYSFGFSAYGPFGFDSGTCPGGPCTGLFAAVRIPSEDGPGTDLRWYDAVYDDQEFGPYPFTLCVPTEKFEQNELREFIVSMKLAESQPGTYIESFGSEVQDMEQWGTLVRLTEDVLPAYRTGPFSYEFWSFSWLNYLVMHPGASYPSATNMGYLDFTPEPNVPEPTPITVTLGEYSGFNFQPHTQLRGALVQGSDTLRHPLTVINQGADLCMGWEFVEVLWPDASTFEYRSGHVDMASRQACFQFQSGSTLSVASGSTFQYGWNGRGMLLMSSEAKLDIAPGGTLDMHGMLIMKEPPGATEAQDLHVTLGPGARLNFAPGAKLHNAFSIGARMQLVVTLDGGTLDISGLSAEDRAKVRVVELPAEGTALARVIGNPVEDRLVMELALRNPAEVQVRVVDSMGRLVREQTQALDAGTTRTTWNTTGLRPGQYVLEARSGEQRSVIRFVKP
;
A
#
# COMPACT_ATOMS: atom_id res chain seq x y z
N MET A 1 -61.76 -1.71 -5.36
CA MET A 1 -61.52 -2.04 -3.93
C MET A 1 -60.04 -1.72 -3.66
N VAL A 2 -59.79 -0.52 -3.11
CA VAL A 2 -58.46 0.06 -2.93
C VAL A 2 -57.85 -0.50 -1.65
N ARG A 3 -56.77 -1.30 -1.76
CA ARG A 3 -55.97 -1.68 -0.60
C ARG A 3 -54.96 -0.56 -0.33
N ARG A 4 -55.22 0.18 0.74
CA ARG A 4 -54.32 1.18 1.33
C ARG A 4 -53.08 0.44 1.85
N TYR A 5 -51.92 0.71 1.27
CA TYR A 5 -50.65 0.50 1.93
C TYR A 5 -50.43 1.70 2.85
N THR A 6 -50.62 1.48 4.14
CA THR A 6 -50.16 2.40 5.17
C THR A 6 -48.64 2.35 5.14
N VAL A 7 -48.02 3.39 4.56
CA VAL A 7 -46.60 3.67 4.75
C VAL A 7 -46.44 3.96 6.24
N LEU A 8 -45.98 2.96 7.00
CA LEU A 8 -45.39 3.20 8.30
C LEU A 8 -44.06 3.90 8.00
N ALA A 9 -44.05 5.22 8.10
CA ALA A 9 -42.83 5.96 8.31
C ALA A 9 -42.27 5.46 9.65
N ALA A 10 -41.34 4.51 9.57
CA ALA A 10 -40.47 4.21 10.68
C ALA A 10 -39.74 5.52 11.00
N LEU A 11 -40.15 6.15 12.10
CA LEU A 11 -39.32 7.10 12.82
C LEU A 11 -38.02 6.35 13.15
N PHE A 12 -37.02 6.47 12.28
CA PHE A 12 -35.62 6.32 12.60
C PHE A 12 -35.26 7.47 13.56
N LEU A 13 -35.81 7.43 14.78
CA LEU A 13 -35.09 7.95 15.92
C LEU A 13 -34.01 6.92 16.18
N SER A 14 -32.85 7.17 15.58
CA SER A 14 -31.59 6.58 15.95
C SER A 14 -31.48 6.69 17.47
N HIS A 15 -31.77 5.60 18.17
CA HIS A 15 -31.00 5.30 19.36
C HIS A 15 -29.58 5.11 18.83
N LEU A 16 -28.85 6.22 18.71
CA LEU A 16 -27.40 6.20 18.61
C LEU A 16 -26.98 5.25 19.73
N SER A 17 -26.38 4.13 19.34
CA SER A 17 -25.63 3.33 20.30
C SER A 17 -24.75 4.32 21.07
N PRO A 18 -24.60 4.22 22.40
CA PRO A 18 -23.67 5.08 23.13
C PRO A 18 -22.27 5.10 22.49
N ALA A 19 -21.93 4.07 21.73
CA ALA A 19 -20.71 3.91 20.96
C ALA A 19 -20.61 4.72 19.65
N GLN A 20 -21.65 5.46 19.24
CA GLN A 20 -21.66 6.32 18.06
C GLN A 20 -21.99 7.75 18.45
N VAL A 21 -21.05 8.66 18.24
CA VAL A 21 -21.17 10.08 18.55
C VAL A 21 -21.09 10.87 17.25
N GLN A 22 -22.11 11.69 16.96
CA GLN A 22 -22.03 12.65 15.87
C GLN A 22 -20.96 13.70 16.21
N LEU A 23 -20.09 14.04 15.25
CA LEU A 23 -19.09 15.08 15.51
C LEU A 23 -19.79 16.39 15.92
N PRO A 24 -19.28 17.09 16.95
CA PRO A 24 -19.92 18.30 17.45
C PRO A 24 -20.13 19.34 16.36
N GLY A 25 -21.30 19.99 16.38
CA GLY A 25 -21.60 21.11 15.51
C GLY A 25 -22.04 20.74 14.09
N PHE A 26 -22.10 19.45 13.71
CA PHE A 26 -22.50 19.01 12.38
C PHE A 26 -23.91 18.41 12.31
N ALA A 27 -24.83 18.83 13.18
CA ALA A 27 -26.23 18.40 13.15
C ALA A 27 -27.18 19.49 12.62
N PRO A 28 -28.37 19.12 12.12
CA PRO A 28 -29.36 20.08 11.63
C PRO A 28 -29.74 21.18 12.63
N GLN A 29 -29.68 20.91 13.93
CA GLN A 29 -29.91 21.91 14.98
C GLN A 29 -28.74 22.89 15.20
N ASP A 30 -27.54 22.55 14.73
CA ASP A 30 -26.32 23.35 14.87
C ASP A 30 -26.12 24.31 13.69
N THR A 31 -27.13 24.45 12.83
CA THR A 31 -27.09 25.39 11.70
C THR A 31 -27.02 26.82 12.22
N VAL A 32 -26.09 27.59 11.67
CA VAL A 32 -25.92 29.01 11.99
C VAL A 32 -25.87 29.83 10.71
N THR A 33 -26.30 31.09 10.80
CA THR A 33 -26.07 32.07 9.74
C THR A 33 -24.83 32.87 10.12
N MET A 34 -23.86 32.95 9.21
CA MET A 34 -22.60 33.63 9.45
C MET A 34 -22.25 34.50 8.23
N PRO A 35 -21.53 35.63 8.43
CA PRO A 35 -20.99 36.37 7.31
C PRO A 35 -20.05 35.48 6.50
N CYS A 36 -20.09 35.59 5.18
CA CYS A 36 -19.10 34.92 4.35
C CYS A 36 -17.71 35.46 4.75
N PRO A 37 -16.72 34.57 4.98
CA PRO A 37 -15.36 35.00 5.31
C PRO A 37 -14.75 35.99 4.29
N GLN A 38 -15.23 35.95 3.04
CA GLN A 38 -14.74 36.76 1.93
C GLN A 38 -15.48 38.07 1.71
N ASP A 39 -16.77 38.08 2.04
CA ASP A 39 -17.60 39.26 1.94
C ASP A 39 -18.57 39.24 3.12
N THR A 40 -18.27 40.03 4.13
CA THR A 40 -19.07 40.07 5.36
C THR A 40 -20.45 40.67 5.14
N SER A 41 -20.74 41.24 3.97
CA SER A 41 -22.07 41.68 3.57
C SER A 41 -22.96 40.53 3.06
N ILE A 42 -22.36 39.41 2.65
CA ILE A 42 -23.07 38.19 2.25
C ILE A 42 -23.22 37.30 3.46
N LEU A 43 -24.45 36.90 3.77
CA LEU A 43 -24.70 35.88 4.78
C LEU A 43 -24.72 34.51 4.11
N ILE A 44 -23.84 33.63 4.56
CA ILE A 44 -23.91 32.21 4.25
C ILE A 44 -24.48 31.46 5.44
N ARG A 45 -24.87 30.22 5.19
CA ARG A 45 -25.38 29.37 6.23
C ARG A 45 -24.47 28.17 6.36
N GLY A 46 -24.07 27.90 7.59
CA GLY A 46 -23.07 26.91 7.95
C GLY A 46 -23.49 26.12 9.17
N TYR A 47 -22.50 25.43 9.73
CA TYR A 47 -22.61 24.58 10.89
C TYR A 47 -21.69 25.16 11.97
N GLN A 48 -22.16 25.22 13.21
CA GLN A 48 -21.38 25.81 14.30
C GLN A 48 -20.03 25.07 14.45
N GLY A 49 -18.91 25.81 14.39
CA GLY A 49 -17.56 25.23 14.51
C GLY A 49 -17.01 24.60 13.22
N TRP A 50 -17.76 24.63 12.11
CA TRP A 50 -17.34 24.12 10.82
C TRP A 50 -17.10 25.25 9.82
N GLU A 51 -15.98 25.17 9.11
CA GLU A 51 -15.65 26.05 7.97
C GLU A 51 -15.68 25.27 6.66
N ALA A 52 -16.07 25.95 5.58
CA ALA A 52 -15.99 25.43 4.23
C ALA A 52 -15.22 26.38 3.32
N TYR A 53 -14.28 25.84 2.55
CA TYR A 53 -13.35 26.65 1.78
C TYR A 53 -12.74 25.88 0.61
N GLN A 54 -12.11 26.64 -0.28
CA GLN A 54 -11.13 26.13 -1.26
C GLN A 54 -9.80 26.82 -1.03
N THR A 55 -8.74 26.27 -1.59
CA THR A 55 -7.40 26.85 -1.56
C THR A 55 -6.87 27.09 -2.96
N THR A 56 -5.93 28.00 -3.10
CA THR A 56 -5.37 28.36 -4.41
C THR A 56 -4.45 27.28 -4.98
N ASP A 57 -3.86 26.47 -4.10
CA ASP A 57 -2.85 25.44 -4.38
C ASP A 57 -3.36 24.01 -4.20
N ASP A 58 -4.66 23.82 -3.95
CA ASP A 58 -5.32 22.52 -3.75
C ASP A 58 -4.89 21.75 -2.49
N ALA A 59 -4.06 22.36 -1.63
CA ALA A 59 -3.74 21.81 -0.32
C ALA A 59 -4.77 22.25 0.71
N TRP A 60 -5.24 21.35 1.58
CA TRP A 60 -6.20 21.71 2.64
C TRP A 60 -5.64 22.76 3.62
N TYR A 61 -4.32 22.77 3.84
CA TYR A 61 -3.62 23.76 4.66
C TYR A 61 -3.13 24.99 3.87
N GLY A 62 -3.39 25.03 2.57
CA GLY A 62 -2.89 26.08 1.68
C GLY A 62 -3.62 27.42 1.85
N PRO A 63 -3.14 28.45 1.13
CA PRO A 63 -3.77 29.77 1.12
C PRO A 63 -5.23 29.68 0.67
N ARG A 64 -6.14 30.27 1.44
CA ARG A 64 -7.58 30.27 1.16
C ARG A 64 -7.87 31.02 -0.14
N ASP A 65 -8.72 30.43 -1.00
CA ASP A 65 -9.32 31.15 -2.12
C ASP A 65 -10.35 32.15 -1.56
N THR A 66 -10.02 33.42 -1.68
CA THR A 66 -10.83 34.50 -1.12
C THR A 66 -11.98 34.97 -1.99
N THR A 67 -12.26 34.28 -3.10
CA THR A 67 -13.26 34.72 -4.07
C THR A 67 -14.60 33.97 -3.97
N ARG A 68 -14.72 33.02 -3.04
CA ARG A 68 -15.85 32.09 -2.95
C ARG A 68 -16.47 32.00 -1.57
N CYS A 69 -17.78 31.77 -1.57
CA CYS A 69 -18.61 31.58 -0.39
C CYS A 69 -19.39 30.27 -0.56
N PHE A 70 -19.39 29.43 0.47
CA PHE A 70 -20.07 28.13 0.45
C PHE A 70 -21.28 28.18 1.37
N ASP A 71 -22.45 27.87 0.83
CA ASP A 71 -23.63 27.59 1.65
C ASP A 71 -23.63 26.10 1.92
N LEU A 72 -23.66 25.72 3.20
CA LEU A 72 -23.54 24.33 3.63
C LEU A 72 -24.87 23.64 3.85
N TRP A 73 -26.00 24.30 3.58
CA TRP A 73 -27.27 23.61 3.66
C TRP A 73 -28.35 24.15 2.72
N ARG A 74 -29.26 23.24 2.35
CA ARG A 74 -30.46 23.54 1.58
C ARG A 74 -31.71 23.05 2.29
N LEU A 75 -32.84 23.68 1.98
CA LEU A 75 -34.14 23.19 2.45
C LEU A 75 -34.61 22.05 1.54
N TRP A 76 -34.79 20.85 2.11
CA TRP A 76 -35.64 19.84 1.49
C TRP A 76 -37.04 19.95 2.09
N GLY A 77 -37.91 20.68 1.40
CA GLY A 77 -39.18 21.12 1.98
C GLY A 77 -38.94 22.14 3.09
N THR A 78 -39.17 21.76 4.35
CA THR A 78 -38.89 22.59 5.52
C THR A 78 -37.69 22.12 6.34
N TYR A 79 -37.06 20.99 5.95
CA TYR A 79 -35.96 20.41 6.72
C TYR A 79 -34.61 20.90 6.17
N PRO A 80 -33.74 21.48 7.02
CA PRO A 80 -32.40 21.84 6.61
C PRO A 80 -31.57 20.57 6.39
N TYR A 81 -30.85 20.52 5.27
CA TYR A 81 -30.07 19.37 4.86
C TYR A 81 -28.63 19.78 4.51
N PRO A 82 -27.59 19.13 5.06
CA PRO A 82 -26.20 19.45 4.74
C PRO A 82 -25.94 19.28 3.24
N SER A 83 -25.57 20.35 2.55
CA SER A 83 -25.33 20.31 1.11
C SER A 83 -24.49 21.47 0.61
N ILE A 84 -23.66 21.23 -0.41
CA ILE A 84 -22.90 22.27 -1.13
C ILE A 84 -23.40 22.33 -2.57
N LEU A 85 -23.79 23.51 -3.05
CA LEU A 85 -24.15 23.70 -4.46
C LEU A 85 -22.89 23.63 -5.34
N VAL A 86 -22.90 22.80 -6.37
CA VAL A 86 -21.72 22.60 -7.23
C VAL A 86 -21.27 23.88 -7.93
N ASP A 87 -22.19 24.80 -8.26
CA ASP A 87 -21.87 26.12 -8.84
C ASP A 87 -20.99 26.99 -7.94
N GLN A 88 -21.00 26.75 -6.63
CA GLN A 88 -20.14 27.47 -5.68
C GLN A 88 -18.70 26.97 -5.73
N ILE A 89 -18.45 25.77 -6.27
CA ILE A 89 -17.15 25.11 -6.32
C ILE A 89 -16.44 25.52 -7.62
N ALA A 90 -15.17 25.94 -7.52
CA ALA A 90 -14.33 26.12 -8.70
C ALA A 90 -14.15 24.77 -9.43
N PRO A 91 -14.37 24.69 -10.75
CA PRO A 91 -14.17 23.45 -11.50
C PRO A 91 -12.76 22.88 -11.32
N GLY A 92 -12.67 21.57 -11.09
CA GLY A 92 -11.40 20.85 -10.94
C GLY A 92 -10.66 21.11 -9.63
N LYS A 93 -11.25 21.87 -8.69
CA LYS A 93 -10.65 22.21 -7.39
C LYS A 93 -11.33 21.42 -6.26
N PRO A 94 -10.59 20.93 -5.26
CA PRO A 94 -11.20 20.33 -4.07
C PRO A 94 -11.96 21.41 -3.27
N VAL A 95 -13.05 21.01 -2.62
CA VAL A 95 -13.69 21.75 -1.53
C VAL A 95 -13.40 21.04 -0.22
N PHE A 96 -13.11 21.82 0.82
CA PHE A 96 -12.77 21.31 2.14
C PHE A 96 -13.84 21.71 3.13
N LEU A 97 -14.25 20.76 3.98
CA LEU A 97 -14.99 21.01 5.21
C LEU A 97 -14.04 20.77 6.38
N ARG A 98 -13.94 21.69 7.33
CA ARG A 98 -13.05 21.55 8.49
C ARG A 98 -13.77 21.91 9.77
N ALA A 99 -13.66 21.03 10.76
CA ALA A 99 -13.94 21.32 12.16
C ALA A 99 -12.63 21.58 12.89
N ARG A 100 -12.60 22.61 13.74
CA ARG A 100 -11.50 22.85 14.69
C ARG A 100 -12.06 22.89 16.10
N TYR A 101 -11.44 22.15 16.99
CA TYR A 101 -11.85 22.04 18.38
C TYR A 101 -10.84 22.75 19.30
N ASP A 102 -11.34 23.69 20.10
CA ASP A 102 -10.64 24.34 21.20
C ASP A 102 -10.79 23.55 22.50
N ASP A 103 -10.26 24.03 23.61
CA ASP A 103 -10.32 23.31 24.89
C ASP A 103 -11.74 23.21 25.47
N ASP A 104 -12.69 24.04 25.00
CA ASP A 104 -14.07 24.06 25.50
C ASP A 104 -14.97 23.07 24.74
N ASN A 105 -14.61 22.67 23.51
CA ASN A 105 -15.39 21.77 22.66
C ASN A 105 -14.62 20.56 22.11
N VAL A 106 -13.43 20.27 22.66
CA VAL A 106 -12.63 19.09 22.29
C VAL A 106 -13.38 17.79 22.56
N LEU A 107 -13.23 16.83 21.65
CA LEU A 107 -13.70 15.47 21.84
C LEU A 107 -12.57 14.63 22.49
N PRO A 108 -12.69 14.25 23.78
CA PRO A 108 -11.71 13.37 24.41
C PRO A 108 -11.82 11.97 23.80
N LEU A 109 -10.67 11.36 23.55
CA LEU A 109 -10.54 10.00 23.05
C LEU A 109 -9.92 9.13 24.15
N GLY A 110 -10.41 7.90 24.30
CA GLY A 110 -9.93 6.95 25.30
C GLY A 110 -8.49 6.51 25.02
N THR A 111 -7.79 6.11 26.06
CA THR A 111 -6.42 5.55 25.99
C THR A 111 -6.43 4.13 25.42
N ASN A 112 -5.42 3.77 24.62
CA ASN A 112 -5.29 2.43 24.04
C ASN A 112 -6.60 1.94 23.38
N ASN A 113 -7.23 2.83 22.61
CA ASN A 113 -8.51 2.57 22.00
C ASN A 113 -8.39 2.66 20.47
N GLN A 114 -9.43 2.26 19.77
CA GLN A 114 -9.55 2.39 18.34
C GLN A 114 -10.88 3.06 18.01
N TYR A 115 -10.80 4.09 17.17
CA TYR A 115 -11.96 4.79 16.67
C TYR A 115 -12.09 4.61 15.16
N SER A 116 -13.33 4.66 14.68
CA SER A 116 -13.65 4.84 13.26
C SER A 116 -14.31 6.21 13.09
N PHE A 117 -13.70 7.10 12.31
CA PHE A 117 -14.26 8.39 11.98
C PHE A 117 -14.86 8.34 10.58
N GLY A 118 -16.13 8.70 10.46
CA GLY A 118 -16.89 8.59 9.23
C GLY A 118 -17.41 9.93 8.73
N PHE A 119 -17.51 10.07 7.42
CA PHE A 119 -18.25 11.14 6.77
C PHE A 119 -19.09 10.58 5.62
N SER A 120 -20.32 11.04 5.47
CA SER A 120 -21.15 10.66 4.32
C SER A 120 -21.30 11.83 3.38
N ALA A 121 -20.91 11.64 2.12
CA ALA A 121 -21.17 12.58 1.03
C ALA A 121 -21.60 11.83 -0.24
N TYR A 122 -22.60 12.35 -0.95
CA TYR A 122 -23.13 11.80 -2.20
C TYR A 122 -23.45 12.92 -3.19
N GLY A 123 -23.40 12.60 -4.48
CA GLY A 123 -23.93 13.45 -5.54
C GLY A 123 -24.20 12.62 -6.81
N PRO A 124 -24.83 13.20 -7.84
CA PRO A 124 -25.05 12.54 -9.13
C PRO A 124 -23.77 12.39 -9.99
N PHE A 125 -22.60 12.53 -9.36
CA PHE A 125 -21.27 12.55 -9.96
C PHE A 125 -20.33 11.65 -9.15
N GLY A 126 -19.21 11.25 -9.76
CA GLY A 126 -18.11 10.59 -9.04
C GLY A 126 -17.20 11.59 -8.31
N PHE A 127 -16.52 11.13 -7.28
CA PHE A 127 -15.42 11.86 -6.66
C PHE A 127 -14.07 11.46 -7.27
N ASP A 128 -13.15 12.41 -7.36
CA ASP A 128 -11.78 12.18 -7.79
C ASP A 128 -10.97 11.62 -6.61
N SER A 129 -10.68 10.31 -6.66
CA SER A 129 -9.82 9.60 -5.69
C SER A 129 -8.31 9.82 -5.94
N GLY A 130 -7.99 10.85 -6.73
CA GLY A 130 -6.66 11.37 -7.02
C GLY A 130 -5.82 11.75 -5.79
N THR A 131 -4.55 12.04 -6.03
CA THR A 131 -3.67 12.69 -5.03
C THR A 131 -3.56 14.19 -5.29
N CYS A 132 -3.76 15.01 -4.25
CA CYS A 132 -3.63 16.46 -4.27
C CYS A 132 -2.44 16.91 -3.40
N PRO A 133 -1.97 18.17 -3.51
CA PRO A 133 -1.04 18.74 -2.53
C PRO A 133 -1.56 18.53 -1.10
N GLY A 134 -0.70 18.09 -0.20
CA GLY A 134 -1.09 17.82 1.19
C GLY A 134 -1.92 16.55 1.50
N GLY A 135 -2.39 15.78 0.52
CA GLY A 135 -3.23 14.61 0.86
C GLY A 135 -3.95 13.93 -0.31
N PRO A 136 -4.92 13.03 -0.03
CA PRO A 136 -5.96 12.67 -0.98
C PRO A 136 -6.67 13.91 -1.53
N CYS A 137 -7.08 13.88 -2.81
CA CYS A 137 -8.00 14.88 -3.37
C CYS A 137 -9.40 14.74 -2.79
N THR A 138 -9.83 13.50 -2.57
CA THR A 138 -11.08 13.16 -1.88
C THR A 138 -10.77 12.18 -0.76
N GLY A 139 -11.08 12.55 0.49
CA GLY A 139 -10.70 11.76 1.66
C GLY A 139 -10.90 12.51 2.98
N LEU A 140 -10.43 11.91 4.07
CA LEU A 140 -10.52 12.43 5.43
C LEU A 140 -9.14 12.74 6.00
N PHE A 141 -9.09 13.72 6.90
CA PHE A 141 -7.94 13.97 7.76
C PHE A 141 -8.41 14.20 9.19
N ALA A 142 -7.66 13.70 10.16
CA ALA A 142 -7.89 13.98 11.56
C ALA A 142 -6.57 14.30 12.28
N ALA A 143 -6.62 15.24 13.22
CA ALA A 143 -5.50 15.56 14.10
C ALA A 143 -5.85 15.26 15.55
N VAL A 144 -5.09 14.38 16.19
CA VAL A 144 -5.24 14.04 17.62
C VAL A 144 -4.12 14.69 18.41
N ARG A 145 -4.47 15.52 19.41
CA ARG A 145 -3.51 16.08 20.36
C ARG A 145 -3.05 15.02 21.32
N ILE A 146 -1.74 14.91 21.46
CA ILE A 146 -1.03 14.01 22.36
C ILE A 146 0.04 14.81 23.14
N PRO A 147 0.58 14.30 24.25
CA PRO A 147 1.78 14.87 24.87
C PRO A 147 2.97 14.92 23.89
N SER A 148 3.80 15.95 24.00
CA SER A 148 5.02 16.09 23.20
C SER A 148 6.15 15.19 23.70
N GLU A 149 6.99 14.67 22.79
CA GLU A 149 8.21 13.92 23.14
C GLU A 149 9.23 14.81 23.88
N ASP A 150 9.33 16.09 23.50
CA ASP A 150 10.38 17.02 23.95
C ASP A 150 10.13 17.69 25.31
N GLY A 151 9.00 17.43 25.98
CA GLY A 151 8.72 17.97 27.31
C GLY A 151 7.24 18.28 27.57
N PRO A 152 6.92 19.31 28.39
CA PRO A 152 5.57 19.56 28.91
C PRO A 152 4.58 20.16 27.88
N GLY A 153 4.88 20.04 26.59
CA GLY A 153 4.03 20.51 25.50
C GLY A 153 3.10 19.41 24.98
N THR A 154 2.42 19.73 23.88
CA THR A 154 1.60 18.79 23.13
C THR A 154 2.05 18.75 21.68
N ASP A 155 1.81 17.63 21.01
CA ASP A 155 1.97 17.46 19.57
C ASP A 155 0.64 17.05 18.91
N LEU A 156 0.58 17.08 17.59
CA LEU A 156 -0.57 16.64 16.80
C LEU A 156 -0.19 15.41 15.98
N ARG A 157 -0.86 14.29 16.26
CA ARG A 157 -0.80 13.09 15.42
C ARG A 157 -1.80 13.19 14.29
N TRP A 158 -1.33 13.12 13.04
CA TRP A 158 -2.20 13.17 11.87
C TRP A 158 -2.57 11.78 11.34
N TYR A 159 -3.83 11.67 10.91
CA TYR A 159 -4.42 10.48 10.31
C TYR A 159 -5.07 10.91 8.99
N ASP A 160 -4.97 10.10 7.94
CA ASP A 160 -5.59 10.43 6.65
C ASP A 160 -6.05 9.18 5.88
N ALA A 161 -7.25 9.23 5.31
CA ALA A 161 -7.81 8.14 4.52
C ALA A 161 -8.28 8.67 3.17
N VAL A 162 -8.14 7.83 2.13
CA VAL A 162 -8.67 8.14 0.81
C VAL A 162 -10.13 7.69 0.75
N TYR A 163 -10.93 8.38 -0.07
CA TYR A 163 -12.25 7.89 -0.45
C TYR A 163 -12.14 6.61 -1.29
N ASP A 164 -12.79 5.55 -0.83
CA ASP A 164 -12.93 4.29 -1.56
C ASP A 164 -14.41 4.04 -1.87
N ASP A 165 -14.74 3.92 -3.15
CA ASP A 165 -16.09 3.59 -3.62
C ASP A 165 -16.40 2.09 -3.56
N GLN A 166 -15.41 1.26 -3.19
CA GLN A 166 -15.50 -0.20 -3.12
C GLN A 166 -15.53 -0.79 -1.70
N GLU A 167 -15.26 -0.01 -0.65
CA GLU A 167 -15.20 -0.52 0.73
C GLU A 167 -16.53 -0.47 1.51
N PHE A 168 -16.70 -1.51 2.34
CA PHE A 168 -17.90 -1.87 3.10
C PHE A 168 -18.16 -0.94 4.31
N GLY A 169 -19.29 -0.24 4.28
CA GLY A 169 -19.84 0.51 5.41
C GLY A 169 -21.00 1.42 4.97
N PRO A 170 -21.83 1.96 5.89
CA PRO A 170 -22.85 2.94 5.50
C PRO A 170 -22.26 4.29 5.02
N TYR A 171 -20.95 4.48 5.12
CA TYR A 171 -20.24 5.72 4.78
C TYR A 171 -19.09 5.44 3.82
N PRO A 172 -19.03 6.16 2.68
CA PRO A 172 -17.95 5.99 1.69
C PRO A 172 -16.65 6.74 2.08
N PHE A 173 -16.62 7.37 3.26
CA PHE A 173 -15.42 7.94 3.85
C PHE A 173 -15.28 7.42 5.28
N THR A 174 -14.26 6.60 5.53
CA THR A 174 -13.98 6.04 6.85
C THR A 174 -12.49 6.14 7.14
N LEU A 175 -12.13 6.47 8.38
CA LEU A 175 -10.76 6.63 8.86
C LEU A 175 -10.59 5.89 10.18
N CYS A 176 -9.62 4.98 10.28
CA CYS A 176 -9.28 4.36 11.56
C CYS A 176 -8.30 5.24 12.34
N VAL A 177 -8.57 5.41 13.64
CA VAL A 177 -7.76 6.23 14.54
C VAL A 177 -7.45 5.43 15.80
N PRO A 178 -6.34 4.67 15.82
CA PRO A 178 -5.82 4.06 17.04
C PRO A 178 -5.19 5.13 17.94
N THR A 179 -5.69 5.26 19.18
CA THR A 179 -5.11 6.18 20.16
C THR A 179 -3.92 5.55 20.86
N GLU A 180 -2.95 6.39 21.25
CA GLU A 180 -1.77 5.95 22.00
C GLU A 180 -2.12 5.75 23.49
N LYS A 181 -1.15 5.23 24.25
CA LYS A 181 -1.27 4.92 25.69
C LYS A 181 -1.39 6.14 26.62
N PHE A 182 -1.46 7.34 26.07
CA PHE A 182 -1.58 8.56 26.87
C PHE A 182 -2.99 8.71 27.45
N GLU A 183 -3.10 9.32 28.63
CA GLU A 183 -4.40 9.73 29.16
C GLU A 183 -5.01 10.90 28.37
N GLN A 184 -4.14 11.74 27.80
CA GLN A 184 -4.53 12.86 26.97
C GLN A 184 -4.47 12.48 25.49
N ASN A 185 -5.57 11.95 24.96
CA ASN A 185 -5.84 11.88 23.52
C ASN A 185 -7.09 12.70 23.22
N GLU A 186 -7.01 13.59 22.25
CA GLU A 186 -8.05 14.59 22.02
C GLU A 186 -8.14 14.96 20.54
N LEU A 187 -9.32 14.80 19.94
CA LEU A 187 -9.53 15.22 18.55
C LEU A 187 -9.52 16.75 18.47
N ARG A 188 -8.55 17.31 17.73
CA ARG A 188 -8.40 18.76 17.53
C ARG A 188 -8.89 19.26 16.20
N GLU A 189 -8.71 18.47 15.15
CA GLU A 189 -9.18 18.83 13.83
C GLU A 189 -9.73 17.63 13.10
N PHE A 190 -10.78 17.86 12.32
CA PHE A 190 -11.33 16.90 11.38
C PHE A 190 -11.60 17.62 10.06
N ILE A 191 -11.13 17.06 8.95
CA ILE A 191 -11.19 17.67 7.63
C ILE A 191 -11.72 16.65 6.64
N VAL A 192 -12.66 17.08 5.81
CA VAL A 192 -13.16 16.34 4.66
C VAL A 192 -12.69 17.07 3.41
N SER A 193 -11.96 16.40 2.54
CA SER A 193 -11.64 16.89 1.20
C SER A 193 -12.55 16.21 0.20
N MET A 194 -13.14 16.99 -0.71
CA MET A 194 -13.98 16.48 -1.79
C MET A 194 -13.62 17.15 -3.09
N LYS A 195 -13.10 16.39 -4.05
CA LYS A 195 -12.87 16.86 -5.41
C LYS A 195 -13.78 16.11 -6.36
N LEU A 196 -14.47 16.84 -7.23
CA LEU A 196 -15.39 16.23 -8.19
C LEU A 196 -14.60 15.65 -9.37
N ALA A 197 -14.90 14.41 -9.77
CA ALA A 197 -14.35 13.84 -10.99
C ALA A 197 -14.88 14.57 -12.23
N GLU A 198 -16.16 14.95 -12.20
CA GLU A 198 -16.81 15.80 -13.20
C GLU A 198 -17.75 16.80 -12.52
N SER A 199 -17.73 18.06 -12.97
CA SER A 199 -18.60 19.10 -12.44
C SER A 199 -19.93 19.13 -13.19
N GLN A 200 -21.04 19.00 -12.45
CA GLN A 200 -22.39 19.13 -12.99
C GLN A 200 -23.10 20.35 -12.36
N PRO A 201 -23.11 21.52 -13.04
CA PRO A 201 -23.79 22.72 -12.54
C PRO A 201 -25.27 22.49 -12.20
N GLY A 202 -25.77 23.17 -11.19
CA GLY A 202 -27.14 23.04 -10.68
C GLY A 202 -27.37 21.81 -9.79
N THR A 203 -26.36 20.98 -9.55
CA THR A 203 -26.43 19.82 -8.65
C THR A 203 -25.78 20.11 -7.30
N TYR A 204 -25.90 19.18 -6.35
CA TYR A 204 -25.41 19.34 -4.98
C TYR A 204 -24.52 18.16 -4.59
N ILE A 205 -23.49 18.46 -3.78
CA ILE A 205 -22.91 17.48 -2.87
C ILE A 205 -23.82 17.45 -1.66
N GLU A 206 -24.42 16.31 -1.37
CA GLU A 206 -25.29 16.08 -0.21
C GLU A 206 -24.49 15.35 0.86
N SER A 207 -24.52 15.83 2.10
CA SER A 207 -23.93 15.12 3.24
C SER A 207 -25.01 14.61 4.19
N PHE A 208 -24.85 13.37 4.65
CA PHE A 208 -25.80 12.70 5.54
C PHE A 208 -25.34 12.74 7.00
N GLY A 209 -24.12 13.25 7.25
CA GLY A 209 -23.57 13.39 8.59
C GLY A 209 -22.10 12.99 8.68
N SER A 210 -21.60 13.14 9.90
CA SER A 210 -20.24 12.83 10.30
C SER A 210 -20.28 12.13 11.67
N GLU A 211 -19.50 11.07 11.84
CA GLU A 211 -19.59 10.24 13.03
C GLU A 211 -18.22 9.82 13.55
N VAL A 212 -18.19 9.55 14.84
CA VAL A 212 -17.08 8.91 15.55
C VAL A 212 -17.63 7.67 16.23
N GLN A 213 -17.10 6.52 15.89
CA GLN A 213 -17.44 5.25 16.51
C GLN A 213 -16.30 4.77 17.42
N ASP A 214 -16.62 4.45 18.67
CA ASP A 214 -15.69 3.94 19.67
C ASP A 214 -15.73 2.40 19.73
N MET A 215 -14.70 1.73 19.22
CA MET A 215 -14.70 0.26 19.09
C MET A 215 -14.75 -0.46 20.44
N GLU A 216 -14.27 0.16 21.53
CA GLU A 216 -14.41 -0.39 22.87
C GLU A 216 -15.87 -0.36 23.33
N GLN A 217 -16.57 0.77 23.11
CA GLN A 217 -17.98 0.86 23.49
C GLN A 217 -18.89 0.00 22.60
N TRP A 218 -18.49 -0.26 21.36
CA TRP A 218 -19.12 -1.26 20.50
C TRP A 218 -18.87 -2.71 20.96
N GLY A 219 -17.94 -2.91 21.89
CA GLY A 219 -17.57 -4.24 22.39
C GLY A 219 -16.79 -5.08 21.38
N THR A 220 -16.17 -4.45 20.39
CA THR A 220 -15.43 -5.12 19.32
C THR A 220 -13.92 -4.98 19.46
N LEU A 221 -13.41 -4.14 20.36
CA LEU A 221 -11.98 -3.97 20.57
C LEU A 221 -11.37 -5.07 21.45
N VAL A 222 -10.29 -5.67 20.96
CA VAL A 222 -9.37 -6.53 21.74
C VAL A 222 -7.99 -5.88 21.74
N ARG A 223 -7.47 -5.61 22.94
CA ARG A 223 -6.13 -5.08 23.14
C ARG A 223 -5.14 -6.24 23.21
N LEU A 224 -4.18 -6.29 22.29
CA LEU A 224 -3.20 -7.35 22.22
C LEU A 224 -1.96 -7.02 23.04
N THR A 225 -1.70 -7.88 24.02
CA THR A 225 -0.49 -7.94 24.86
C THR A 225 -0.04 -9.38 25.00
N GLU A 226 1.20 -9.59 25.45
CA GLU A 226 1.77 -10.94 25.61
C GLU A 226 0.95 -11.85 26.55
N ASP A 227 0.27 -11.28 27.55
CA ASP A 227 -0.61 -12.03 28.47
C ASP A 227 -1.96 -12.41 27.85
N VAL A 228 -2.38 -11.71 26.80
CA VAL A 228 -3.61 -11.98 26.05
C VAL A 228 -3.38 -13.00 24.93
N LEU A 229 -2.18 -13.04 24.35
CA LEU A 229 -1.80 -13.94 23.26
C LEU A 229 -2.12 -15.43 23.48
N PRO A 230 -1.97 -16.02 24.69
CA PRO A 230 -2.28 -17.44 24.92
C PRO A 230 -3.71 -17.83 24.55
N ALA A 231 -4.67 -16.90 24.60
CA ALA A 231 -6.06 -17.16 24.22
C ALA A 231 -6.24 -17.43 22.71
N TYR A 232 -5.28 -17.01 21.87
CA TYR A 232 -5.31 -17.14 20.42
C TYR A 232 -4.35 -18.22 19.88
N ARG A 233 -3.68 -18.95 20.77
CA ARG A 233 -2.75 -20.00 20.40
C ARG A 233 -3.52 -21.23 19.92
N THR A 234 -3.22 -21.71 18.72
CA THR A 234 -3.83 -22.90 18.12
C THR A 234 -2.89 -24.11 18.11
N GLY A 235 -1.62 -23.89 18.41
CA GLY A 235 -0.60 -24.94 18.48
C GLY A 235 0.71 -24.40 19.06
N PRO A 236 1.74 -25.26 19.18
CA PRO A 236 3.02 -24.88 19.81
C PRO A 236 3.73 -23.68 19.17
N PHE A 237 3.49 -23.47 17.87
CA PHE A 237 4.12 -22.43 17.05
C PHE A 237 3.11 -21.62 16.23
N SER A 238 1.82 -21.63 16.62
CA SER A 238 0.76 -21.02 15.80
C SER A 238 -0.26 -20.22 16.61
N TYR A 239 -0.66 -19.11 16.03
CA TYR A 239 -1.69 -18.20 16.52
C TYR A 239 -2.71 -17.93 15.42
N GLU A 240 -3.98 -17.78 15.81
CA GLU A 240 -5.06 -17.48 14.89
C GLU A 240 -5.95 -16.37 15.46
N PHE A 241 -6.05 -15.27 14.72
CA PHE A 241 -6.89 -14.13 15.02
C PHE A 241 -8.02 -14.11 14.01
N TRP A 242 -9.20 -14.50 14.45
CA TRP A 242 -10.37 -14.59 13.60
C TRP A 242 -11.60 -14.31 14.45
N SER A 243 -12.65 -13.78 13.82
CA SER A 243 -13.89 -13.46 14.51
C SER A 243 -15.10 -13.69 13.63
N PHE A 244 -16.27 -13.88 14.25
CA PHE A 244 -17.58 -13.77 13.59
C PHE A 244 -18.28 -12.43 13.91
N SER A 245 -17.68 -11.62 14.78
CA SER A 245 -18.26 -10.43 15.38
C SER A 245 -17.46 -9.16 15.05
N TRP A 246 -16.68 -9.16 13.96
CA TRP A 246 -15.92 -7.99 13.51
C TRP A 246 -15.00 -7.43 14.60
N LEU A 247 -14.26 -8.34 15.26
CA LEU A 247 -13.34 -7.93 16.32
C LEU A 247 -12.18 -7.13 15.72
N ASN A 248 -11.80 -6.07 16.40
CA ASN A 248 -10.66 -5.22 16.08
C ASN A 248 -9.55 -5.52 17.08
N TYR A 249 -8.48 -6.16 16.61
CA TYR A 249 -7.28 -6.43 17.39
C TYR A 249 -6.35 -5.23 17.30
N LEU A 250 -6.03 -4.61 18.45
CA LEU A 250 -5.12 -3.48 18.53
C LEU A 250 -3.80 -3.93 19.16
N VAL A 251 -2.71 -3.89 18.38
CA VAL A 251 -1.34 -4.11 18.85
C VAL A 251 -0.92 -2.89 19.66
N MET A 252 -0.68 -3.10 20.96
CA MET A 252 -0.37 -2.00 21.88
C MET A 252 1.13 -1.78 22.06
N HIS A 253 1.52 -0.54 22.35
CA HIS A 253 2.88 -0.20 22.77
C HIS A 253 3.08 -0.64 24.24
N PRO A 254 3.91 -1.66 24.51
CA PRO A 254 3.96 -2.29 25.84
C PRO A 254 4.83 -1.51 26.83
N GLY A 255 5.79 -0.71 26.36
CA GLY A 255 6.77 -0.03 27.21
C GLY A 255 6.22 1.23 27.88
N ALA A 256 6.87 1.65 28.98
CA ALA A 256 6.56 2.90 29.69
C ALA A 256 7.10 4.16 28.99
N SER A 257 8.17 4.03 28.20
CA SER A 257 8.81 5.10 27.42
C SER A 257 7.89 5.69 26.34
N TYR A 258 8.10 6.96 25.98
CA TYR A 258 7.31 7.67 24.97
C TYR A 258 7.37 6.94 23.61
N PRO A 259 6.25 6.57 22.97
CA PRO A 259 6.26 5.92 21.65
C PRO A 259 6.91 6.83 20.60
N SER A 260 8.04 6.42 20.04
CA SER A 260 8.74 7.17 19.00
C SER A 260 9.59 6.25 18.12
N ALA A 261 10.15 6.78 17.03
CA ALA A 261 11.01 6.00 16.14
C ALA A 261 12.24 5.39 16.86
N THR A 262 12.73 6.04 17.92
CA THR A 262 13.82 5.52 18.76
C THR A 262 13.36 4.61 19.90
N ASN A 263 12.05 4.58 20.17
CA ASN A 263 11.45 3.77 21.22
C ASN A 263 10.20 3.06 20.66
N MET A 264 10.45 2.03 19.86
CA MET A 264 9.44 1.17 19.26
C MET A 264 8.94 0.13 20.28
N GLY A 265 7.62 -0.08 20.29
CA GLY A 265 6.98 -1.17 21.02
C GLY A 265 6.93 -2.45 20.19
N TYR A 266 7.12 -3.61 20.84
CA TYR A 266 7.08 -4.90 20.16
C TYR A 266 6.12 -5.86 20.87
N LEU A 267 5.27 -6.52 20.09
CA LEU A 267 4.49 -7.67 20.55
C LEU A 267 5.22 -8.95 20.16
N ASP A 268 5.75 -9.68 21.15
CA ASP A 268 6.54 -10.89 20.91
C ASP A 268 5.64 -12.14 20.90
N PHE A 269 5.59 -12.81 19.75
CA PHE A 269 4.97 -14.13 19.65
C PHE A 269 5.95 -15.18 20.16
N THR A 270 5.57 -15.92 21.20
CA THR A 270 6.44 -16.89 21.89
C THR A 270 5.90 -18.31 21.73
N PRO A 271 6.68 -19.28 21.23
CA PRO A 271 6.21 -20.65 21.12
C PRO A 271 6.07 -21.30 22.50
N GLU A 272 5.25 -22.35 22.59
CA GLU A 272 5.07 -23.11 23.84
C GLU A 272 5.28 -24.62 23.62
N PRO A 273 6.32 -25.22 24.24
CA PRO A 273 7.37 -24.56 25.02
C PRO A 273 8.27 -23.67 24.15
N ASN A 274 8.94 -22.67 24.76
CA ASN A 274 10.02 -21.96 24.08
C ASN A 274 11.21 -22.92 23.88
N VAL A 275 11.89 -22.85 22.73
CA VAL A 275 12.94 -23.79 22.32
C VAL A 275 14.23 -23.04 21.98
N PRO A 276 15.42 -23.65 22.13
CA PRO A 276 16.70 -22.96 21.94
C PRO A 276 17.06 -22.76 20.45
N GLU A 277 16.40 -23.48 19.53
CA GLU A 277 16.60 -23.33 18.09
C GLU A 277 15.59 -22.37 17.44
N PRO A 278 16.03 -21.49 16.51
CA PRO A 278 15.12 -20.67 15.71
C PRO A 278 14.09 -21.53 14.98
N THR A 279 12.84 -21.39 15.40
CA THR A 279 11.71 -22.15 14.86
C THR A 279 10.64 -21.18 14.37
N PRO A 280 10.15 -21.31 13.13
CA PRO A 280 9.12 -20.41 12.59
C PRO A 280 7.85 -20.41 13.43
N ILE A 281 7.31 -19.22 13.68
CA ILE A 281 6.01 -18.99 14.31
C ILE A 281 5.06 -18.47 13.26
N THR A 282 3.85 -19.04 13.19
CA THR A 282 2.81 -18.62 12.23
C THR A 282 1.70 -17.87 12.94
N VAL A 283 1.35 -16.69 12.45
CA VAL A 283 0.21 -15.89 12.89
C VAL A 283 -0.74 -15.77 11.71
N THR A 284 -1.95 -16.31 11.83
CA THR A 284 -2.98 -16.21 10.79
C THR A 284 -3.99 -15.14 11.18
N LEU A 285 -4.19 -14.16 10.31
CA LEU A 285 -5.20 -13.11 10.43
C LEU A 285 -6.38 -13.50 9.53
N GLY A 286 -7.51 -13.88 10.13
CA GLY A 286 -8.65 -14.43 9.43
C GLY A 286 -9.75 -13.40 9.12
N GLU A 287 -10.74 -13.86 8.36
CA GLU A 287 -11.91 -13.08 7.95
C GLU A 287 -12.66 -12.43 9.12
N TYR A 288 -13.34 -11.32 8.81
CA TYR A 288 -14.17 -10.53 9.74
C TYR A 288 -13.41 -10.08 10.99
N SER A 289 -12.13 -9.74 10.81
CA SER A 289 -11.33 -9.14 11.88
C SER A 289 -10.55 -7.94 11.35
N GLY A 290 -10.45 -6.91 12.20
CA GLY A 290 -9.51 -5.82 12.00
C GLY A 290 -8.20 -6.13 12.74
N PHE A 291 -7.05 -5.89 12.13
CA PHE A 291 -5.75 -6.01 12.79
C PHE A 291 -4.97 -4.71 12.67
N ASN A 292 -4.97 -3.94 13.74
CA ASN A 292 -4.53 -2.56 13.77
C ASN A 292 -3.35 -2.38 14.72
N PHE A 293 -2.54 -1.37 14.44
CA PHE A 293 -1.35 -1.05 15.21
C PHE A 293 -1.55 0.27 15.94
N GLN A 294 -1.03 0.41 17.15
CA GLN A 294 -0.77 1.76 17.65
C GLN A 294 0.43 2.37 16.92
N PRO A 295 0.55 3.71 16.87
CA PRO A 295 1.79 4.36 16.45
C PRO A 295 3.01 3.76 17.15
N HIS A 296 4.10 3.58 16.39
CA HIS A 296 5.37 3.04 16.90
C HIS A 296 5.28 1.63 17.52
N THR A 297 4.45 0.74 16.96
CA THR A 297 4.37 -0.67 17.37
C THR A 297 4.67 -1.65 16.23
N GLN A 298 5.24 -2.81 16.57
CA GLN A 298 5.61 -3.86 15.62
C GLN A 298 5.35 -5.26 16.16
N LEU A 299 5.32 -6.24 15.25
CA LEU A 299 5.31 -7.65 15.58
C LEU A 299 6.71 -8.23 15.41
N ARG A 300 7.06 -9.22 16.24
CA ARG A 300 8.23 -10.07 15.99
C ARG A 300 8.08 -11.41 16.69
N GLY A 301 8.91 -12.37 16.30
CA GLY A 301 9.08 -13.58 17.10
C GLY A 301 9.87 -13.26 18.38
N ALA A 302 9.54 -13.95 19.45
CA ALA A 302 10.26 -13.87 20.71
C ALA A 302 11.71 -14.36 20.56
N LEU A 303 12.52 -14.08 21.58
CA LEU A 303 13.87 -14.64 21.69
C LEU A 303 13.79 -16.17 21.87
N VAL A 304 14.70 -16.89 21.22
CA VAL A 304 14.85 -18.33 21.43
C VAL A 304 15.31 -18.59 22.87
N GLN A 305 14.99 -19.78 23.38
CA GLN A 305 15.32 -20.14 24.76
C GLN A 305 16.83 -20.01 25.02
N GLY A 306 17.20 -19.20 26.01
CA GLY A 306 18.60 -19.00 26.41
C GLY A 306 19.39 -18.03 25.53
N SER A 307 18.76 -17.34 24.58
CA SER A 307 19.37 -16.26 23.81
C SER A 307 18.83 -14.89 24.20
N ASP A 308 19.69 -13.89 24.05
CA ASP A 308 19.47 -12.46 24.23
C ASP A 308 19.48 -11.69 22.90
N THR A 309 19.75 -12.37 21.78
CA THR A 309 19.84 -11.76 20.45
C THR A 309 19.08 -12.53 19.37
N LEU A 310 19.08 -13.85 19.43
CA LEU A 310 18.50 -14.71 18.39
C LEU A 310 17.00 -14.87 18.60
N ARG A 311 16.22 -14.64 17.53
CA ARG A 311 14.75 -14.68 17.55
C ARG A 311 14.19 -15.81 16.70
N HIS A 312 12.98 -16.21 17.05
CA HIS A 312 12.14 -17.01 16.17
C HIS A 312 11.74 -16.18 14.93
N PRO A 313 11.81 -16.73 13.71
CA PRO A 313 11.27 -16.06 12.54
C PRO A 313 9.74 -16.04 12.60
N LEU A 314 9.14 -14.91 12.22
CA LEU A 314 7.69 -14.71 12.24
C LEU A 314 7.11 -14.76 10.84
N THR A 315 6.09 -15.59 10.63
CA THR A 315 5.27 -15.58 9.42
C THR A 315 3.87 -15.09 9.77
N VAL A 316 3.45 -13.99 9.16
CA VAL A 316 2.07 -13.47 9.28
C VAL A 316 1.35 -13.73 7.97
N ILE A 317 0.22 -14.43 8.04
CA ILE A 317 -0.63 -14.75 6.91
C ILE A 317 -1.90 -13.90 7.02
N ASN A 318 -2.08 -12.93 6.12
CA ASN A 318 -3.37 -12.26 5.98
C ASN A 318 -4.31 -13.11 5.11
N GLN A 319 -5.32 -13.69 5.74
CA GLN A 319 -6.34 -14.55 5.18
C GLN A 319 -7.73 -14.00 5.46
N GLY A 320 -7.93 -12.72 5.14
CA GLY A 320 -9.24 -12.07 5.18
C GLY A 320 -9.40 -10.97 6.21
N ALA A 321 -8.35 -10.62 6.95
CA ALA A 321 -8.40 -9.52 7.89
C ALA A 321 -8.22 -8.17 7.19
N ASP A 322 -8.81 -7.14 7.80
CA ASP A 322 -8.65 -5.74 7.39
C ASP A 322 -7.54 -5.10 8.22
N LEU A 323 -6.45 -4.72 7.56
CA LEU A 323 -5.32 -4.04 8.18
C LEU A 323 -5.45 -2.56 7.87
N CYS A 324 -5.93 -1.79 8.83
CA CYS A 324 -5.98 -0.34 8.69
C CYS A 324 -4.60 0.22 9.03
N MET A 325 -3.88 0.77 8.05
CA MET A 325 -2.55 1.37 8.26
C MET A 325 -2.46 2.80 7.68
N GLY A 326 -3.60 3.43 7.40
CA GLY A 326 -3.74 4.77 6.83
C GLY A 326 -3.37 5.94 7.76
N TRP A 327 -2.30 5.89 8.55
CA TRP A 327 -1.86 7.07 9.32
C TRP A 327 -0.36 7.32 9.28
N GLU A 328 0.06 8.42 9.91
CA GLU A 328 1.35 9.07 9.66
C GLU A 328 2.58 8.20 9.97
N PHE A 329 2.52 7.15 10.80
CA PHE A 329 3.72 6.34 11.03
C PHE A 329 3.37 4.90 11.43
N VAL A 330 3.13 4.06 10.43
CA VAL A 330 3.15 2.61 10.59
C VAL A 330 4.29 2.07 9.75
N GLU A 331 5.43 1.81 10.40
CA GLU A 331 6.53 1.06 9.81
C GLU A 331 6.49 -0.35 10.37
N VAL A 332 5.87 -1.28 9.63
CA VAL A 332 5.94 -2.70 9.97
C VAL A 332 7.21 -3.26 9.36
N LEU A 333 8.15 -3.57 10.25
CA LEU A 333 9.43 -4.15 9.90
C LEU A 333 9.31 -5.67 9.79
N TRP A 334 9.83 -6.22 8.70
CA TRP A 334 10.06 -7.64 8.49
C TRP A 334 11.57 -7.89 8.45
N PRO A 335 12.18 -8.25 9.60
CA PRO A 335 13.59 -8.56 9.68
C PRO A 335 13.86 -10.04 9.38
N ASP A 336 15.10 -10.34 9.01
CA ASP A 336 15.65 -11.70 8.90
C ASP A 336 14.70 -12.62 8.10
N ALA A 337 14.53 -13.89 8.51
CA ALA A 337 13.66 -14.85 7.83
C ALA A 337 12.15 -14.66 8.07
N SER A 338 11.70 -13.44 8.41
CA SER A 338 10.28 -13.15 8.62
C SER A 338 9.52 -13.00 7.31
N THR A 339 8.23 -13.33 7.30
CA THR A 339 7.38 -13.34 6.11
C THR A 339 6.03 -12.70 6.36
N PHE A 340 5.58 -11.88 5.41
CA PHE A 340 4.17 -11.50 5.27
C PHE A 340 3.59 -12.19 4.03
N GLU A 341 2.56 -13.00 4.22
CA GLU A 341 1.85 -13.68 3.13
C GLU A 341 0.44 -13.11 2.98
N TYR A 342 0.14 -12.54 1.82
CA TYR A 342 -1.21 -12.10 1.48
C TYR A 342 -1.97 -13.20 0.74
N ARG A 343 -3.16 -13.55 1.26
CA ARG A 343 -4.14 -14.45 0.61
C ARG A 343 -5.44 -13.72 0.27
N SER A 344 -5.97 -12.98 1.22
CA SER A 344 -7.22 -12.23 1.10
C SER A 344 -7.33 -11.17 2.20
N GLY A 345 -8.38 -10.35 2.14
CA GLY A 345 -8.63 -9.25 3.07
C GLY A 345 -8.22 -7.91 2.49
N HIS A 346 -8.40 -6.85 3.27
CA HIS A 346 -7.99 -5.50 2.90
C HIS A 346 -6.71 -5.08 3.64
N VAL A 347 -5.87 -4.28 2.99
CA VAL A 347 -4.68 -3.68 3.62
C VAL A 347 -4.64 -2.21 3.20
N ASP A 348 -5.14 -1.34 4.06
CA ASP A 348 -5.19 0.10 3.78
C ASP A 348 -3.80 0.70 3.99
N MET A 349 -3.13 0.98 2.87
CA MET A 349 -1.84 1.66 2.81
C MET A 349 -1.95 3.03 2.14
N ALA A 350 -3.10 3.70 2.26
CA ALA A 350 -3.36 4.95 1.58
C ALA A 350 -2.60 6.14 2.18
N SER A 351 -2.01 6.05 3.37
CA SER A 351 -1.19 7.12 3.96
C SER A 351 0.13 7.33 3.21
N ARG A 352 0.66 8.56 3.21
CA ARG A 352 1.98 8.88 2.62
C ARG A 352 3.15 8.26 3.36
N GLN A 353 2.95 7.88 4.62
CA GLN A 353 4.01 7.44 5.51
C GLN A 353 3.79 6.00 6.03
N ALA A 354 2.69 5.35 5.65
CA ALA A 354 2.48 3.93 5.88
C ALA A 354 3.52 3.12 5.10
N CYS A 355 4.27 2.26 5.79
CA CYS A 355 5.39 1.52 5.23
C CYS A 355 5.42 0.05 5.66
N PHE A 356 5.48 -0.86 4.69
CA PHE A 356 6.02 -2.20 4.95
C PHE A 356 7.49 -2.23 4.54
N GLN A 357 8.35 -2.62 5.48
CA GLN A 357 9.78 -2.70 5.25
C GLN A 357 10.26 -4.14 5.33
N PHE A 358 10.72 -4.69 4.21
CA PHE A 358 11.33 -6.01 4.11
C PHE A 358 12.84 -5.88 4.07
N GLN A 359 13.51 -6.35 5.13
CA GLN A 359 14.97 -6.35 5.25
C GLN A 359 15.59 -7.64 4.70
N SER A 360 16.91 -7.79 4.83
CA SER A 360 17.66 -8.97 4.39
C SER A 360 17.04 -10.28 4.89
N GLY A 361 16.81 -11.21 3.96
CA GLY A 361 16.25 -12.54 4.25
C GLY A 361 14.73 -12.58 4.37
N SER A 362 14.05 -11.43 4.43
CA SER A 362 12.61 -11.38 4.68
C SER A 362 11.83 -11.53 3.38
N THR A 363 10.55 -11.94 3.48
CA THR A 363 9.72 -12.24 2.31
C THR A 363 8.38 -11.53 2.35
N LEU A 364 8.06 -10.80 1.28
CA LEU A 364 6.69 -10.47 0.92
C LEU A 364 6.17 -11.56 -0.03
N SER A 365 5.11 -12.25 0.35
CA SER A 365 4.51 -13.33 -0.43
C SER A 365 3.07 -12.99 -0.84
N VAL A 366 2.71 -13.25 -2.09
CA VAL A 366 1.32 -13.25 -2.58
C VAL A 366 0.95 -14.67 -2.95
N ALA A 367 -0.08 -15.21 -2.30
CA ALA A 367 -0.49 -16.59 -2.46
C ALA A 367 -1.12 -16.89 -3.83
N SER A 368 -1.21 -18.18 -4.14
CA SER A 368 -1.72 -18.68 -5.42
C SER A 368 -3.14 -18.17 -5.69
N GLY A 369 -3.36 -17.63 -6.89
CA GLY A 369 -4.64 -17.06 -7.31
C GLY A 369 -5.10 -15.81 -6.53
N SER A 370 -4.29 -15.28 -5.61
CA SER A 370 -4.63 -14.11 -4.81
C SER A 370 -4.24 -12.82 -5.54
N THR A 371 -4.95 -11.72 -5.30
CA THR A 371 -4.60 -10.40 -5.86
C THR A 371 -4.39 -9.43 -4.71
N PHE A 372 -3.15 -9.01 -4.50
CA PHE A 372 -2.80 -8.03 -3.48
C PHE A 372 -2.76 -6.63 -4.09
N GLN A 373 -3.67 -5.76 -3.67
CA GLN A 373 -3.64 -4.33 -3.98
C GLN A 373 -2.78 -3.62 -2.93
N TYR A 374 -1.64 -3.03 -3.33
CA TYR A 374 -0.73 -2.37 -2.40
C TYR A 374 -0.66 -0.86 -2.63
N GLY A 375 -1.09 -0.09 -1.63
CA GLY A 375 -1.06 1.37 -1.63
C GLY A 375 -2.21 1.98 -2.43
N TRP A 376 -2.13 3.29 -2.67
CA TRP A 376 -3.16 4.03 -3.41
C TRP A 376 -2.59 5.23 -4.16
N ASN A 377 -2.65 5.22 -5.50
CA ASN A 377 -2.32 6.35 -6.37
C ASN A 377 -1.01 7.12 -5.98
N GLY A 378 0.06 6.36 -5.85
CA GLY A 378 1.40 6.82 -5.45
C GLY A 378 1.61 7.02 -3.95
N ARG A 379 0.64 6.64 -3.11
CA ARG A 379 0.68 6.65 -1.64
C ARG A 379 0.84 5.23 -1.10
N GLY A 380 1.37 5.10 0.11
CA GLY A 380 1.85 3.83 0.68
C GLY A 380 3.25 3.48 0.19
N MET A 381 4.11 3.04 1.10
CA MET A 381 5.53 2.75 0.82
C MET A 381 5.84 1.27 1.05
N LEU A 382 6.26 0.58 0.01
CA LEU A 382 6.84 -0.76 0.13
C LEU A 382 8.36 -0.63 0.05
N LEU A 383 9.06 -0.77 1.16
CA LEU A 383 10.52 -0.82 1.17
C LEU A 383 11.01 -2.25 1.05
N MET A 384 11.87 -2.52 0.07
CA MET A 384 12.50 -3.81 -0.16
C MET A 384 14.02 -3.65 -0.16
N SER A 385 14.70 -4.40 0.71
CA SER A 385 16.15 -4.61 0.63
C SER A 385 16.50 -5.44 -0.63
N SER A 386 17.69 -5.28 -1.21
CA SER A 386 18.17 -6.18 -2.29
C SER A 386 18.20 -7.66 -1.90
N GLU A 387 18.35 -7.93 -0.61
CA GLU A 387 18.36 -9.29 -0.05
C GLU A 387 16.98 -9.74 0.46
N ALA A 388 15.94 -8.92 0.30
CA ALA A 388 14.57 -9.32 0.56
C ALA A 388 13.98 -10.05 -0.66
N LYS A 389 12.99 -10.91 -0.42
CA LYS A 389 12.31 -11.67 -1.46
C LYS A 389 10.90 -11.11 -1.69
N LEU A 390 10.58 -10.82 -2.95
CA LEU A 390 9.19 -10.70 -3.40
C LEU A 390 8.80 -12.02 -4.09
N ASP A 391 7.91 -12.76 -3.46
CA ASP A 391 7.43 -14.06 -3.93
C ASP A 391 5.97 -13.93 -4.39
N ILE A 392 5.70 -14.19 -5.66
CA ILE A 392 4.34 -14.18 -6.21
C ILE A 392 4.08 -15.59 -6.72
N ALA A 393 3.25 -16.32 -5.98
CA ALA A 393 2.94 -17.71 -6.28
C ALA A 393 2.16 -17.84 -7.61
N PRO A 394 2.05 -19.05 -8.19
CA PRO A 394 1.37 -19.26 -9.47
C PRO A 394 -0.04 -18.65 -9.52
N GLY A 395 -0.31 -17.85 -10.54
CA GLY A 395 -1.59 -17.14 -10.69
C GLY A 395 -1.83 -16.00 -9.69
N GLY A 396 -0.93 -15.77 -8.73
CA GLY A 396 -0.97 -14.62 -7.84
C GLY A 396 -0.65 -13.31 -8.56
N THR A 397 -1.15 -12.19 -8.05
CA THR A 397 -0.96 -10.86 -8.62
C THR A 397 -0.63 -9.85 -7.52
N LEU A 398 0.45 -9.10 -7.68
CA LEU A 398 0.71 -7.88 -6.91
C LEU A 398 0.45 -6.67 -7.79
N ASP A 399 -0.57 -5.88 -7.41
CA ASP A 399 -0.90 -4.61 -8.04
C ASP A 399 -0.35 -3.47 -7.16
N MET A 400 0.80 -2.93 -7.58
CA MET A 400 1.45 -1.81 -6.93
C MET A 400 0.78 -0.50 -7.35
N HIS A 401 0.07 0.12 -6.43
CA HIS A 401 -0.45 1.48 -6.57
C HIS A 401 0.41 2.51 -5.83
N GLY A 402 1.18 2.08 -4.83
CA GLY A 402 2.04 2.96 -4.04
C GLY A 402 3.46 3.18 -4.59
N MET A 403 4.39 3.40 -3.68
CA MET A 403 5.82 3.58 -3.96
C MET A 403 6.62 2.34 -3.55
N LEU A 404 7.28 1.70 -4.51
CA LEU A 404 8.32 0.70 -4.21
C LEU A 404 9.65 1.43 -3.98
N ILE A 405 10.18 1.33 -2.77
CA ILE A 405 11.47 1.88 -2.35
C ILE A 405 12.49 0.74 -2.32
N MET A 406 13.59 0.89 -3.06
CA MET A 406 14.65 -0.09 -3.13
C MET A 406 15.91 0.44 -2.44
N LYS A 407 16.52 -0.39 -1.59
CA LYS A 407 17.69 -0.01 -0.78
C LYS A 407 18.61 -1.21 -0.57
N GLU A 408 19.92 -1.00 -0.48
CA GLU A 408 20.85 -2.05 -0.05
C GLU A 408 20.73 -2.36 1.47
N PRO A 409 21.14 -3.56 1.89
CA PRO A 409 21.22 -3.90 3.30
C PRO A 409 22.26 -3.04 4.04
N PRO A 410 22.11 -2.87 5.38
CA PRO A 410 23.13 -2.22 6.20
C PRO A 410 24.51 -2.84 5.98
N GLY A 411 25.51 -1.99 5.69
CA GLY A 411 26.90 -2.42 5.48
C GLY A 411 27.28 -2.74 4.03
N ALA A 412 26.36 -2.65 3.07
CA ALA A 412 26.70 -2.75 1.66
C ALA A 412 27.70 -1.66 1.23
N THR A 413 28.69 -2.03 0.43
CA THR A 413 29.73 -1.13 -0.09
C THR A 413 29.55 -0.79 -1.56
N GLU A 414 28.65 -1.49 -2.24
CA GLU A 414 28.34 -1.30 -3.66
C GLU A 414 26.84 -1.42 -3.90
N ALA A 415 26.40 -0.84 -5.02
CA ALA A 415 24.99 -0.92 -5.40
C ALA A 415 24.63 -2.36 -5.75
N GLN A 416 23.49 -2.81 -5.24
CA GLN A 416 22.92 -4.12 -5.55
C GLN A 416 21.61 -3.93 -6.29
N ASP A 417 21.10 -4.95 -6.98
CA ASP A 417 19.80 -4.92 -7.64
C ASP A 417 18.77 -5.67 -6.79
N LEU A 418 17.49 -5.28 -6.87
CA LEU A 418 16.38 -6.06 -6.33
C LEU A 418 15.90 -7.05 -7.40
N HIS A 419 15.97 -8.34 -7.11
CA HIS A 419 15.63 -9.39 -8.06
C HIS A 419 14.24 -9.99 -7.77
N VAL A 420 13.40 -10.07 -8.79
CA VAL A 420 12.06 -10.68 -8.73
C VAL A 420 11.93 -11.67 -9.87
N THR A 421 11.46 -12.89 -9.58
CA THR A 421 11.19 -13.90 -10.62
C THR A 421 9.69 -14.14 -10.69
N LEU A 422 9.10 -13.94 -11.87
CA LEU A 422 7.68 -14.16 -12.12
C LEU A 422 7.50 -15.50 -12.83
N GLY A 423 7.11 -16.50 -12.05
CA GLY A 423 6.79 -17.84 -12.54
C GLY A 423 5.46 -17.93 -13.30
N PRO A 424 5.03 -19.13 -13.73
CA PRO A 424 3.85 -19.30 -14.57
C PRO A 424 2.58 -18.66 -13.98
N GLY A 425 2.02 -17.70 -14.74
CA GLY A 425 0.79 -17.00 -14.38
C GLY A 425 0.91 -15.94 -13.27
N ALA A 426 2.08 -15.83 -12.61
CA ALA A 426 2.33 -14.77 -11.63
C ALA A 426 2.40 -13.40 -12.31
N ARG A 427 1.85 -12.36 -11.65
CA ARG A 427 1.79 -11.00 -12.22
C ARG A 427 2.30 -9.97 -11.24
N LEU A 428 3.08 -9.03 -11.75
CA LEU A 428 3.45 -7.80 -11.06
C LEU A 428 3.02 -6.62 -11.95
N ASN A 429 2.11 -5.79 -11.45
CA ASN A 429 1.60 -4.65 -12.18
C ASN A 429 1.91 -3.36 -11.41
N PHE A 430 2.29 -2.31 -12.12
CA PHE A 430 2.38 -0.96 -11.59
C PHE A 430 1.24 -0.12 -12.16
N ALA A 431 0.30 0.23 -11.29
CA ALA A 431 -0.87 1.01 -11.64
C ALA A 431 -0.51 2.48 -11.92
N PRO A 432 -1.40 3.25 -12.58
CA PRO A 432 -1.19 4.68 -12.77
C PRO A 432 -0.93 5.42 -11.45
N GLY A 433 0.15 6.20 -11.41
CA GLY A 433 0.55 6.96 -10.22
C GLY A 433 1.51 6.21 -9.30
N ALA A 434 1.72 4.90 -9.50
CA ALA A 434 2.74 4.14 -8.79
C ALA A 434 4.15 4.67 -9.07
N LYS A 435 5.07 4.47 -8.12
CA LYS A 435 6.42 5.02 -8.17
C LYS A 435 7.47 3.97 -7.87
N LEU A 436 8.66 4.15 -8.45
CA LEU A 436 9.84 3.34 -8.17
C LEU A 436 10.99 4.24 -7.69
N HIS A 437 11.39 4.08 -6.43
CA HIS A 437 12.34 4.97 -5.79
C HIS A 437 13.61 4.23 -5.38
N ASN A 438 14.76 4.76 -5.79
CA ASN A 438 16.07 4.21 -5.46
C ASN A 438 17.01 5.26 -4.87
N ALA A 439 16.51 6.42 -4.40
CA ALA A 439 17.38 7.47 -3.87
C ALA A 439 18.13 7.06 -2.59
N PHE A 440 17.61 6.07 -1.86
CA PHE A 440 18.30 5.48 -0.72
C PHE A 440 19.37 4.47 -1.11
N SER A 441 19.51 4.15 -2.39
CA SER A 441 20.50 3.21 -2.89
C SER A 441 21.87 3.86 -3.13
N ILE A 442 22.94 3.08 -3.13
CA ILE A 442 24.32 3.58 -3.29
C ILE A 442 24.52 4.24 -4.66
N GLY A 443 24.50 5.57 -4.64
CA GLY A 443 24.58 6.40 -5.85
C GLY A 443 23.29 6.44 -6.67
N ALA A 444 22.15 6.06 -6.09
CA ALA A 444 20.86 5.95 -6.78
C ALA A 444 20.88 5.02 -8.00
N ARG A 445 21.57 3.87 -7.88
CA ARG A 445 21.86 2.95 -9.00
C ARG A 445 21.13 1.62 -8.95
N MET A 446 20.52 1.25 -7.83
CA MET A 446 19.78 -0.01 -7.71
C MET A 446 18.66 -0.07 -8.75
N GLN A 447 18.56 -1.20 -9.45
CA GLN A 447 17.48 -1.51 -10.40
C GLN A 447 16.53 -2.57 -9.84
N LEU A 448 15.27 -2.53 -10.29
CA LEU A 448 14.35 -3.65 -10.19
C LEU A 448 14.59 -4.58 -11.37
N VAL A 449 15.15 -5.76 -11.11
CA VAL A 449 15.43 -6.78 -12.12
C VAL A 449 14.35 -7.85 -12.08
N VAL A 450 13.50 -7.86 -13.11
CA VAL A 450 12.38 -8.80 -13.21
C VAL A 450 12.70 -9.89 -14.22
N THR A 451 12.81 -11.12 -13.75
CA THR A 451 12.99 -12.32 -14.57
C THR A 451 11.62 -12.93 -14.90
N LEU A 452 11.26 -12.97 -16.18
CA LEU A 452 10.01 -13.56 -16.64
C LEU A 452 10.21 -15.05 -16.96
N ASP A 453 9.62 -15.92 -16.14
CA ASP A 453 9.61 -17.37 -16.30
C ASP A 453 8.17 -17.90 -16.44
N GLY A 454 7.43 -17.34 -17.41
CA GLY A 454 6.02 -17.63 -17.65
C GLY A 454 5.03 -16.71 -16.91
N GLY A 455 5.53 -15.73 -16.16
CA GLY A 455 4.74 -14.64 -15.58
C GLY A 455 4.71 -13.37 -16.45
N THR A 456 4.03 -12.33 -15.97
CA THR A 456 3.87 -11.07 -16.69
C THR A 456 4.18 -9.86 -15.82
N LEU A 457 4.83 -8.86 -16.41
CA LEU A 457 5.10 -7.57 -15.80
C LEU A 457 4.38 -6.47 -16.58
N ASP A 458 3.61 -5.63 -15.89
CA ASP A 458 3.05 -4.40 -16.45
C ASP A 458 3.68 -3.17 -15.76
N ILE A 459 4.40 -2.34 -16.54
CA ILE A 459 5.01 -1.08 -16.09
C ILE A 459 4.40 0.15 -16.76
N SER A 460 3.22 0.00 -17.38
CA SER A 460 2.57 1.07 -18.13
C SER A 460 2.18 2.25 -17.24
N GLY A 461 1.86 1.99 -15.97
CA GLY A 461 1.53 3.02 -14.96
C GLY A 461 2.72 3.82 -14.43
N LEU A 462 3.96 3.38 -14.67
CA LEU A 462 5.17 4.08 -14.23
C LEU A 462 5.52 5.26 -15.12
N SER A 463 6.16 6.28 -14.54
CA SER A 463 6.76 7.39 -15.28
C SER A 463 7.93 6.92 -16.17
N ALA A 464 8.35 7.72 -17.15
CA ALA A 464 9.51 7.36 -17.98
C ALA A 464 10.81 7.24 -17.16
N GLU A 465 10.96 8.06 -16.12
CA GLU A 465 12.09 8.00 -15.19
C GLU A 465 12.06 6.69 -14.38
N ASP A 466 10.88 6.31 -13.88
CA ASP A 466 10.74 5.11 -13.06
C ASP A 466 10.88 3.83 -13.89
N ARG A 467 10.36 3.81 -15.13
CA ARG A 467 10.57 2.70 -16.07
C ARG A 467 12.04 2.46 -16.37
N ALA A 468 12.88 3.50 -16.39
CA ALA A 468 14.31 3.37 -16.63
C ALA A 468 15.05 2.63 -15.48
N LYS A 469 14.42 2.50 -14.31
CA LYS A 469 14.93 1.76 -13.15
C LYS A 469 14.56 0.27 -13.19
N VAL A 470 13.79 -0.17 -14.20
CA VAL A 470 13.36 -1.57 -14.37
C VAL A 470 14.17 -2.24 -15.48
N ARG A 471 14.74 -3.41 -15.17
CA ARG A 471 15.41 -4.29 -16.13
C ARG A 471 14.61 -5.59 -16.26
N VAL A 472 14.14 -5.89 -17.47
CA VAL A 472 13.41 -7.14 -17.74
C VAL A 472 14.34 -8.18 -18.34
N VAL A 473 14.33 -9.39 -17.79
CA VAL A 473 15.06 -10.55 -18.29
C VAL A 473 14.04 -11.62 -18.71
N GLU A 474 13.83 -11.77 -20.01
CA GLU A 474 12.96 -12.82 -20.54
C GLU A 474 13.72 -14.15 -20.62
N LEU A 475 13.27 -15.15 -19.85
CA LEU A 475 13.84 -16.49 -19.96
C LEU A 475 13.31 -17.20 -21.21
N PRO A 476 14.15 -17.96 -21.91
CA PRO A 476 13.69 -18.78 -23.00
C PRO A 476 12.79 -19.91 -22.47
N ALA A 477 11.75 -20.25 -23.23
CA ALA A 477 10.85 -21.35 -22.90
C ALA A 477 11.62 -22.67 -22.72
N GLU A 478 11.08 -23.59 -21.91
CA GLU A 478 11.67 -24.92 -21.75
C GLU A 478 11.86 -25.63 -23.09
N GLY A 479 13.03 -26.25 -23.26
CA GLY A 479 13.40 -26.92 -24.50
C GLY A 479 13.84 -25.99 -25.64
N THR A 480 13.90 -24.67 -25.43
CA THR A 480 14.50 -23.75 -26.42
C THR A 480 15.95 -24.14 -26.71
N ALA A 481 16.30 -24.20 -27.98
CA ALA A 481 17.67 -24.49 -28.40
C ALA A 481 18.63 -23.40 -27.89
N LEU A 482 19.75 -23.81 -27.29
CA LEU A 482 20.82 -22.94 -26.79
C LEU A 482 21.26 -21.88 -27.82
N ALA A 483 21.24 -22.22 -29.11
CA ALA A 483 21.60 -21.27 -30.17
C ALA A 483 20.67 -21.33 -31.38
N ARG A 484 20.44 -20.16 -31.98
CA ARG A 484 19.76 -19.98 -33.27
C ARG A 484 20.57 -19.04 -34.15
N VAL A 485 20.71 -19.36 -35.43
CA VAL A 485 21.32 -18.48 -36.43
C VAL A 485 20.21 -17.69 -37.15
N ILE A 486 20.35 -16.37 -37.26
CA ILE A 486 19.40 -15.49 -37.95
C ILE A 486 19.91 -15.24 -39.38
N GLY A 487 19.50 -16.11 -40.29
CA GLY A 487 19.89 -16.04 -41.70
C GLY A 487 21.35 -16.41 -41.94
N ASN A 488 21.75 -16.44 -43.21
CA ASN A 488 23.13 -16.69 -43.60
C ASN A 488 24.00 -15.43 -43.41
N PRO A 489 25.32 -15.57 -43.19
CA PRO A 489 26.20 -14.42 -43.03
C PRO A 489 26.20 -13.49 -44.26
N VAL A 490 26.13 -12.17 -44.02
CA VAL A 490 26.27 -11.10 -45.02
C VAL A 490 27.49 -10.27 -44.65
N GLU A 491 28.35 -9.92 -45.61
CA GLU A 491 29.53 -9.05 -45.39
C GLU A 491 30.35 -9.42 -44.14
N ASP A 492 30.74 -10.70 -44.07
CA ASP A 492 31.51 -11.26 -42.96
C ASP A 492 30.83 -11.27 -41.59
N ARG A 493 29.50 -11.16 -41.55
CA ARG A 493 28.76 -11.07 -40.30
C ARG A 493 27.68 -12.15 -40.18
N LEU A 494 27.86 -13.08 -39.24
CA LEU A 494 26.82 -14.04 -38.84
C LEU A 494 26.10 -13.50 -37.61
N VAL A 495 24.77 -13.45 -37.64
CA VAL A 495 23.98 -13.04 -36.46
C VAL A 495 23.41 -14.29 -35.81
N MET A 496 23.60 -14.42 -34.50
CA MET A 496 23.06 -15.53 -33.73
C MET A 496 22.41 -15.04 -32.43
N GLU A 497 21.43 -15.80 -31.97
CA GLU A 497 20.81 -15.67 -30.66
C GLU A 497 21.23 -16.84 -29.81
N LEU A 498 21.62 -16.56 -28.57
CA LEU A 498 21.96 -17.53 -27.57
C LEU A 498 20.97 -17.42 -26.43
N ALA A 499 20.38 -18.54 -26.05
CA ALA A 499 19.29 -18.61 -25.09
C ALA A 499 19.74 -19.42 -23.87
N LEU A 500 19.78 -18.79 -22.71
CA LEU A 500 20.20 -19.39 -21.45
C LEU A 500 19.14 -19.18 -20.38
N ARG A 501 18.85 -20.20 -19.57
CA ARG A 501 18.02 -20.02 -18.37
C ARG A 501 18.84 -19.63 -17.15
N ASN A 502 20.13 -19.94 -17.13
CA ASN A 502 21.07 -19.59 -16.06
C ASN A 502 22.31 -18.93 -16.66
N PRO A 503 22.96 -17.98 -15.95
CA PRO A 503 24.26 -17.46 -16.38
C PRO A 503 25.26 -18.59 -16.59
N ALA A 504 25.94 -18.59 -17.74
CA ALA A 504 26.85 -19.66 -18.11
C ALA A 504 27.86 -19.22 -19.17
N GLU A 505 28.98 -19.95 -19.25
CA GLU A 505 29.88 -19.85 -20.40
C GLU A 505 29.32 -20.65 -21.58
N VAL A 506 29.22 -19.99 -22.73
CA VAL A 506 28.80 -20.61 -23.98
C VAL A 506 30.01 -20.72 -24.92
N GLN A 507 30.36 -21.95 -25.27
CA GLN A 507 31.34 -22.24 -26.30
C GLN A 507 30.65 -22.36 -27.66
N VAL A 508 31.04 -21.52 -28.60
CA VAL A 508 30.57 -21.51 -29.99
C VAL A 508 31.70 -21.96 -30.91
N ARG A 509 31.49 -23.05 -31.63
CA ARG A 509 32.44 -23.66 -32.57
C ARG A 509 31.84 -23.67 -33.95
N VAL A 510 32.64 -23.38 -34.98
CA VAL A 510 32.23 -23.57 -36.37
C VAL A 510 33.15 -24.59 -37.02
N VAL A 511 32.54 -25.59 -37.64
CA VAL A 511 33.21 -26.62 -38.41
C VAL A 511 32.81 -26.54 -39.89
N ASP A 512 33.75 -26.85 -40.78
CA ASP A 512 33.49 -26.94 -42.21
C ASP A 512 32.76 -28.24 -42.59
N SER A 513 32.42 -28.40 -43.87
CA SER A 513 31.73 -29.60 -44.38
C SER A 513 32.54 -30.90 -44.26
N MET A 514 33.83 -30.82 -43.94
CA MET A 514 34.69 -31.99 -43.68
C MET A 514 34.84 -32.26 -42.17
N GLY A 515 34.12 -31.52 -41.32
CA GLY A 515 34.17 -31.65 -39.86
C GLY A 515 35.40 -31.00 -39.23
N ARG A 516 36.17 -30.19 -39.97
CA ARG A 516 37.35 -29.50 -39.43
C ARG A 516 36.92 -28.24 -38.70
N LEU A 517 37.39 -28.04 -37.48
CA LEU A 517 37.20 -26.79 -36.74
C LEU A 517 37.86 -25.63 -37.49
N VAL A 518 37.06 -24.64 -37.88
CA VAL A 518 37.54 -23.43 -38.56
C VAL A 518 37.59 -22.22 -37.63
N ARG A 519 36.73 -22.17 -36.62
CA ARG A 519 36.70 -21.10 -35.63
C ARG A 519 36.05 -21.54 -34.32
N GLU A 520 36.45 -20.92 -33.23
CA GLU A 520 35.93 -21.16 -31.89
C GLU A 520 35.96 -19.86 -31.08
N GLN A 521 34.95 -19.66 -30.23
CA GLN A 521 34.88 -18.59 -29.27
C GLN A 521 34.14 -19.08 -28.04
N THR A 522 34.59 -18.65 -26.87
CA THR A 522 33.85 -18.80 -25.60
C THR A 522 33.44 -17.42 -25.12
N GLN A 523 32.22 -17.31 -24.59
CA GLN A 523 31.73 -16.08 -23.98
C GLN A 523 30.89 -16.41 -22.75
N ALA A 524 31.14 -15.68 -21.66
CA ALA A 524 30.26 -15.68 -20.50
C ALA A 524 29.01 -14.86 -20.82
N LEU A 525 27.85 -15.40 -20.51
CA LEU A 525 26.55 -14.78 -20.77
C LEU A 525 25.68 -14.87 -19.53
N ASP A 526 24.89 -13.83 -19.32
CA ASP A 526 23.82 -13.83 -18.34
C ASP A 526 22.63 -14.68 -18.81
N ALA A 527 21.68 -14.92 -17.90
CA ALA A 527 20.41 -15.56 -18.26
C ALA A 527 19.59 -14.67 -19.21
N GLY A 528 18.76 -15.32 -20.02
CA GLY A 528 17.90 -14.71 -21.02
C GLY A 528 18.35 -14.99 -22.46
N THR A 529 17.90 -14.16 -23.39
CA THR A 529 18.27 -14.26 -24.81
C THR A 529 19.24 -13.16 -25.19
N THR A 530 20.46 -13.54 -25.58
CA THR A 530 21.48 -12.62 -26.07
C THR A 530 21.59 -12.71 -27.58
N ARG A 531 21.38 -11.59 -28.28
CA ARG A 531 21.70 -11.48 -29.70
C ARG A 531 23.13 -11.00 -29.87
N THR A 532 23.95 -11.83 -30.51
CA THR A 532 25.36 -11.52 -30.76
C THR A 532 25.70 -11.65 -32.24
N THR A 533 26.79 -11.00 -32.60
CA THR A 533 27.34 -11.00 -33.94
C THR A 533 28.67 -11.72 -33.95
N TRP A 534 28.81 -12.66 -34.87
CA TRP A 534 30.01 -13.45 -35.06
C TRP A 534 30.72 -13.06 -36.35
N ASN A 535 32.02 -12.79 -36.23
CA ASN A 535 32.85 -12.44 -37.36
C ASN A 535 33.14 -13.72 -38.20
N THR A 536 32.79 -13.68 -39.48
CA THR A 536 33.02 -14.75 -40.46
C THR A 536 34.10 -14.41 -41.50
N THR A 537 34.85 -13.32 -41.30
CA THR A 537 36.04 -12.99 -42.09
C THR A 537 37.00 -14.17 -42.08
N GLY A 538 37.45 -14.53 -43.28
CA GLY A 538 38.35 -15.66 -43.52
C GLY A 538 37.64 -17.00 -43.77
N LEU A 539 36.32 -17.09 -43.56
CA LEU A 539 35.55 -18.24 -44.02
C LEU A 539 35.38 -18.15 -45.55
N ARG A 540 35.70 -19.23 -46.26
CA ARG A 540 35.48 -19.34 -47.71
C ARG A 540 33.98 -19.54 -47.98
N PRO A 541 33.49 -19.21 -49.18
CA PRO A 541 32.14 -19.60 -49.59
C PRO A 541 31.93 -21.10 -49.42
N GLY A 542 30.84 -21.51 -48.78
CA GLY A 542 30.59 -22.92 -48.47
C GLY A 542 29.58 -23.17 -47.35
N GLN A 543 29.36 -24.44 -47.04
CA GLN A 543 28.49 -24.90 -45.96
C GLN A 543 29.28 -25.11 -44.67
N TYR A 544 28.71 -24.65 -43.57
CA TYR A 544 29.31 -24.72 -42.24
C TYR A 544 28.28 -25.20 -41.20
N VAL A 545 28.80 -25.75 -40.11
CA VAL A 545 28.01 -26.12 -38.94
C VAL A 545 28.51 -25.33 -37.74
N LEU A 546 27.60 -24.61 -37.09
CA LEU A 546 27.81 -23.96 -35.79
C LEU A 546 27.35 -24.89 -34.68
N GLU A 547 28.23 -25.19 -33.75
CA GLU A 547 27.93 -25.88 -32.50
C GLU A 547 28.03 -24.91 -31.33
N ALA A 548 26.93 -24.71 -30.60
CA ALA A 548 26.94 -24.01 -29.32
C ALA A 548 26.81 -25.01 -28.17
N ARG A 549 27.59 -24.83 -27.10
CA ARG A 549 27.59 -25.70 -25.91
C ARG A 549 27.63 -24.88 -24.63
N SER A 550 26.84 -25.29 -23.64
CA SER A 550 26.83 -24.77 -22.27
C SER A 550 26.46 -25.90 -21.32
N GLY A 551 27.43 -26.42 -20.57
CA GLY A 551 27.24 -27.65 -19.78
C GLY A 551 26.74 -28.82 -20.65
N GLU A 552 25.58 -29.37 -20.29
CA GLU A 552 24.92 -30.46 -21.05
C GLU A 552 24.10 -29.98 -22.25
N GLN A 553 23.77 -28.69 -22.32
CA GLN A 553 23.01 -28.13 -23.44
C GLN A 553 23.90 -27.99 -24.67
N ARG A 554 23.39 -28.46 -25.82
CA ARG A 554 24.05 -28.36 -27.12
C ARG A 554 23.06 -27.97 -28.21
N SER A 555 23.48 -27.07 -29.10
CA SER A 555 22.78 -26.77 -30.35
C SER A 555 23.72 -26.92 -31.53
N VAL A 556 23.20 -27.46 -32.63
CA VAL A 556 23.93 -27.70 -33.86
C VAL A 556 23.14 -27.10 -35.01
N ILE A 557 23.65 -26.04 -35.62
CA ILE A 557 22.94 -25.25 -36.66
C ILE A 557 23.78 -25.23 -37.92
N ARG A 558 23.14 -25.40 -39.09
CA ARG A 558 23.80 -25.30 -40.39
C ARG A 558 23.63 -23.89 -40.95
N PHE A 559 24.66 -23.34 -41.58
CA PHE A 559 24.57 -22.09 -42.34
C PHE A 559 25.44 -22.15 -43.60
N VAL A 560 25.15 -21.26 -44.56
CA VAL A 560 25.86 -21.15 -45.83
C VAL A 560 26.51 -19.78 -45.89
N LYS A 561 27.84 -19.73 -46.04
CA LYS A 561 28.55 -18.51 -46.40
C LYS A 561 28.47 -18.36 -47.93
N PRO A 562 27.79 -17.32 -48.46
CA PRO A 562 27.67 -17.12 -49.90
C PRO A 562 29.01 -16.82 -50.57
#